data_AF-A0A2R8BQB8-F1
#
_entry.id   AF-A0A2R8BQB8-F1
#
_cell.length_a   1.000
_cell.length_b   1.000
_cell.length_c   1.000
_cell.angle_alpha   90.00
_cell.angle_beta   90.00
_cell.angle_gamma   90.00
#
_symmetry.space_group_name_H-M   'P 1'
#
loop_
_entity.id
_entity.type
_entity.pdbx_description
1 polymer ?
#
loop_
_entity_poly.entity_id
_entity_poly.type
_entity_poly.pdbx_seq_one_letter_code
_entity_poly.pdbx_strand_id
1 'polypeptide(L)'
;MARSLTAAFAAVCAVFALEFGGVIEGRLFPVVGPVVLGTGEGQPDGSTMFAATSRKLRGCVFERVEWYLGQRRGARVAVPAMFRDAPQVRGIGSLSWTGLSVRLDEKLVRADSFADVIHHCRLRPWKTRTRFHDPVR
;
A
#
# COMPACT_ATOMS: atom_id res chain seq x y z
N MET A 1 20.60 4.05 -39.00
CA MET A 1 20.99 3.68 -37.62
C MET A 1 20.36 4.57 -36.53
N ALA A 2 20.26 5.90 -36.68
CA ALA A 2 19.72 6.80 -35.63
C ALA A 2 18.25 6.54 -35.19
N ARG A 3 17.36 6.12 -36.11
CA ARG A 3 15.96 5.77 -35.81
C ARG A 3 15.80 4.50 -34.95
N SER A 4 16.76 3.59 -35.04
CA SER A 4 16.72 2.31 -34.31
C SER A 4 17.11 2.50 -32.84
N LEU A 5 18.05 3.40 -32.56
CA LEU A 5 18.49 3.74 -31.20
C LEU A 5 17.41 4.51 -30.41
N THR A 6 16.67 5.40 -31.09
CA THR A 6 15.55 6.15 -30.48
C THR A 6 14.37 5.25 -30.14
N ALA A 7 14.02 4.31 -31.02
CA ALA A 7 12.95 3.34 -30.77
C ALA A 7 13.30 2.39 -29.60
N ALA A 8 14.53 1.88 -29.55
CA ALA A 8 14.99 1.02 -28.46
C ALA A 8 14.99 1.75 -27.11
N PHE A 9 15.47 3.00 -27.07
CA PHE A 9 15.45 3.81 -25.85
C PHE A 9 14.02 4.08 -25.37
N ALA A 10 13.11 4.46 -26.28
CA ALA A 10 11.71 4.67 -25.94
C ALA A 10 11.05 3.41 -25.37
N ALA A 11 11.35 2.23 -25.93
CA ALA A 11 10.85 0.95 -25.42
C ALA A 11 11.36 0.66 -24.00
N VAL A 12 12.65 0.88 -23.73
CA VAL A 12 13.24 0.71 -22.40
C VAL A 12 12.58 1.67 -21.39
N CYS A 13 12.41 2.94 -21.75
CA CYS A 13 11.71 3.90 -20.89
C CYS A 13 10.26 3.51 -20.62
N ALA A 14 9.55 2.98 -21.63
CA ALA A 14 8.17 2.51 -21.47
C ALA A 14 8.08 1.32 -20.51
N VAL A 15 8.95 0.32 -20.65
CA VAL A 15 9.03 -0.83 -19.73
C VAL A 15 9.35 -0.35 -18.32
N PHE A 16 10.35 0.52 -18.16
CA PHE A 16 10.70 1.08 -16.86
C PHE A 16 9.52 1.83 -16.21
N ALA A 17 8.78 2.63 -16.98
CA ALA A 17 7.62 3.34 -16.48
C ALA A 17 6.50 2.40 -16.05
N LEU A 18 6.27 1.30 -16.76
CA LEU A 18 5.26 0.30 -16.38
C LEU A 18 5.63 -0.43 -15.07
N GLU A 19 6.90 -0.79 -14.90
CA GLU A 19 7.37 -1.53 -13.72
C GLU A 19 7.48 -0.64 -12.47
N PHE A 20 8.06 0.55 -12.61
CA PHE A 20 8.39 1.40 -11.46
C PHE A 20 7.47 2.61 -11.29
N GLY A 21 6.68 2.96 -12.30
CA GLY A 21 5.81 4.14 -12.30
C GLY A 21 4.85 4.15 -11.11
N GLY A 22 4.30 2.98 -10.75
CA GLY A 22 3.40 2.84 -9.60
C GLY A 22 4.05 3.14 -8.24
N VAL A 23 5.32 2.75 -8.07
CA VAL A 23 6.09 2.98 -6.84
C VAL A 23 6.52 4.44 -6.74
N ILE A 24 6.97 5.02 -7.86
CA ILE A 24 7.39 6.43 -7.91
C ILE A 24 6.18 7.33 -7.69
N GLU A 25 5.08 7.10 -8.41
CA GLU A 25 3.84 7.85 -8.27
C GLU A 25 3.32 7.78 -6.84
N GLY A 26 3.26 6.59 -6.23
CA GLY A 26 2.73 6.49 -4.86
C GLY A 26 3.60 7.13 -3.79
N ARG A 27 4.88 7.42 -4.07
CA ARG A 27 5.76 8.21 -3.19
C ARG A 27 5.58 9.71 -3.38
N LEU A 28 5.44 10.19 -4.61
CA LEU A 28 5.34 11.62 -4.92
C LEU A 28 3.90 12.15 -4.84
N PHE A 29 2.94 11.31 -5.24
CA PHE A 29 1.51 11.60 -5.33
C PHE A 29 0.72 10.44 -4.71
N PRO A 30 0.77 10.26 -3.38
CA PRO A 30 0.06 9.17 -2.70
C PRO A 30 -1.45 9.20 -2.95
N VAL A 31 -2.11 8.03 -2.96
CA VAL A 31 -3.59 7.94 -3.00
C VAL A 31 -4.19 8.02 -1.61
N VAL A 32 -3.50 7.44 -0.61
CA VAL A 32 -3.90 7.44 0.80
C VAL A 32 -2.73 7.91 1.65
N GLY A 33 -3.01 8.51 2.80
CA GLY A 33 -2.00 8.84 3.80
C GLY A 33 -1.58 7.62 4.62
N PRO A 34 -0.61 7.80 5.53
CA PRO A 34 -0.27 6.81 6.53
C PRO A 34 -1.50 6.39 7.35
N VAL A 35 -1.53 5.12 7.76
CA VAL A 35 -2.55 4.59 8.66
C VAL A 35 -2.23 4.94 10.10
N VAL A 36 -3.27 5.25 10.86
CA VAL A 36 -3.24 5.34 12.32
C VAL A 36 -3.98 4.12 12.85
N LEU A 37 -3.25 3.24 13.54
CA LEU A 37 -3.79 2.03 14.14
C LEU A 37 -4.20 2.30 15.60
N GLY A 38 -5.46 2.07 15.95
CA GLY A 38 -5.93 1.96 17.33
C GLY A 38 -5.43 0.68 18.00
N THR A 39 -5.95 0.34 19.18
CA THR A 39 -5.58 -0.88 19.90
C THR A 39 -5.87 -2.13 19.06
N GLY A 40 -4.95 -3.10 19.09
CA GLY A 40 -5.11 -4.38 18.43
C GLY A 40 -5.84 -5.40 19.31
N GLU A 41 -6.69 -6.21 18.70
CA GLU A 41 -7.33 -7.36 19.34
C GLU A 41 -6.85 -8.65 18.66
N GLY A 42 -6.14 -9.48 19.42
CA GLY A 42 -5.68 -10.79 18.95
C GLY A 42 -6.85 -11.71 18.63
N GLN A 43 -6.71 -12.48 17.55
CA GLN A 43 -7.72 -13.39 17.04
C GLN A 43 -7.24 -14.85 17.16
N PRO A 44 -8.16 -15.84 17.24
CA PRO A 44 -7.80 -17.26 17.36
C PRO A 44 -6.94 -17.81 16.20
N ASP A 45 -6.99 -17.16 15.03
CA ASP A 45 -6.23 -17.52 13.84
C ASP A 45 -4.79 -16.95 13.82
N GLY A 46 -4.36 -16.31 14.93
CA GLY A 46 -3.06 -15.66 15.06
C GLY A 46 -2.96 -14.32 14.32
N SER A 47 -4.08 -13.77 13.84
CA SER A 47 -4.13 -12.38 13.35
C SER A 47 -4.42 -11.39 14.47
N THR A 48 -4.04 -10.13 14.26
CA THR A 48 -4.48 -9.01 15.07
C THR A 48 -5.43 -8.16 14.26
N MET A 49 -6.58 -7.82 14.86
CA MET A 49 -7.58 -6.93 14.27
C MET A 49 -7.42 -5.53 14.85
N PHE A 50 -7.46 -4.51 13.99
CA PHE A 50 -7.29 -3.12 14.38
C PHE A 50 -8.48 -2.28 13.91
N ALA A 51 -8.92 -1.38 14.79
CA ALA A 51 -9.52 -0.14 14.33
C ALA A 51 -8.43 0.71 13.64
N ALA A 52 -8.72 1.21 12.44
CA ALA A 52 -7.74 1.92 11.63
C ALA A 52 -8.37 3.19 11.03
N THR A 53 -7.55 4.23 10.90
CA THR A 53 -7.93 5.43 10.15
C THR A 53 -6.82 5.84 9.20
N SER A 54 -7.18 6.45 8.08
CA SER A 54 -6.23 7.02 7.12
C SER A 54 -6.92 8.16 6.36
N ARG A 55 -6.16 8.99 5.63
CA ARG A 55 -6.73 10.04 4.78
C ARG A 55 -6.63 9.65 3.32
N LYS A 56 -7.75 9.48 2.62
CA LYS A 56 -7.78 9.37 1.16
C LYS A 56 -7.50 10.73 0.55
N LEU A 57 -6.47 10.81 -0.27
CA LEU A 57 -6.00 12.03 -0.92
C LEU A 57 -6.48 12.12 -2.37
N ARG A 58 -6.73 10.97 -3.01
CA ARG A 58 -7.13 10.89 -4.43
C ARG A 58 -8.25 9.88 -4.64
N GLY A 59 -9.11 10.15 -5.62
CA GLY A 59 -10.28 9.34 -5.98
C GLY A 59 -9.98 8.08 -6.78
N CYS A 60 -8.90 7.36 -6.50
CA CYS A 60 -8.61 6.08 -7.17
C CYS A 60 -9.33 4.91 -6.51
N VAL A 61 -9.47 3.81 -7.26
CA VAL A 61 -10.14 2.58 -6.81
C VAL A 61 -9.15 1.77 -5.97
N PHE A 62 -9.56 1.38 -4.77
CA PHE A 62 -8.79 0.46 -3.92
C PHE A 62 -8.79 -0.93 -4.55
N GLU A 63 -7.62 -1.58 -4.59
CA GLU A 63 -7.55 -2.99 -4.98
C GLU A 63 -7.25 -3.90 -3.79
N ARG A 64 -6.16 -3.63 -3.06
CA ARG A 64 -5.71 -4.47 -1.94
C ARG A 64 -4.73 -3.73 -1.04
N VAL A 65 -4.57 -4.26 0.17
CA VAL A 65 -3.46 -3.96 1.07
C VAL A 65 -2.43 -5.08 0.94
N GLU A 66 -1.15 -4.71 0.91
CA GLU A 66 -0.02 -5.64 0.95
C GLU A 66 0.77 -5.35 2.22
N TRP A 67 0.92 -6.35 3.08
CA TRP A 67 1.62 -6.24 4.36
C TRP A 67 2.82 -7.16 4.38
N TYR A 68 3.89 -6.72 5.03
CA TYR A 68 5.14 -7.45 5.11
C TYR A 68 5.71 -7.36 6.53
N LEU A 69 6.26 -8.47 7.01
CA LEU A 69 7.13 -8.51 8.18
C LEU A 69 8.57 -8.19 7.74
N GLY A 70 9.29 -7.38 8.51
CA GLY A 70 10.67 -6.95 8.25
C GLY A 70 10.78 -5.53 7.70
N GLN A 71 11.89 -5.24 7.02
CA GLN A 71 12.25 -3.89 6.56
C GLN A 71 11.92 -3.64 5.09
N ARG A 72 11.47 -2.41 4.78
CA ARG A 72 11.13 -2.01 3.40
C ARG A 72 12.31 -2.09 2.41
N ARG A 73 13.54 -1.87 2.89
CA ARG A 73 14.78 -1.92 2.09
C ARG A 73 15.66 -3.14 2.43
N GLY A 74 15.07 -4.20 2.97
CA GLY A 74 15.82 -5.40 3.39
C GLY A 74 15.04 -6.69 3.18
N ALA A 75 15.44 -7.72 3.94
CA ALA A 75 14.72 -8.98 3.99
C ALA A 75 13.29 -8.74 4.51
N ARG A 76 12.32 -9.37 3.83
CA ARG A 76 10.91 -9.21 4.13
C ARG A 76 10.12 -10.45 3.75
N VAL A 77 9.04 -10.68 4.47
CA VAL A 77 8.11 -11.79 4.22
C VAL A 77 6.71 -11.23 4.09
N ALA A 78 5.99 -11.62 3.02
CA ALA A 78 4.60 -11.21 2.85
C ALA A 78 3.72 -11.89 3.90
N VAL A 79 2.85 -11.12 4.55
CA VAL A 79 1.90 -11.62 5.54
C VAL A 79 0.47 -11.32 5.08
N PRO A 80 -0.48 -12.24 5.28
CA PRO A 80 -1.87 -11.96 4.98
C PRO A 80 -2.38 -10.74 5.75
N ALA A 81 -2.99 -9.80 5.02
CA ALA A 81 -3.68 -8.66 5.60
C ALA A 81 -4.88 -8.29 4.72
N MET A 82 -5.97 -7.87 5.35
CA MET A 82 -7.19 -7.46 4.65
C MET A 82 -8.04 -6.54 5.53
N PHE A 83 -8.83 -5.69 4.89
CA PHE A 83 -9.95 -5.02 5.54
C PHE A 83 -11.14 -5.97 5.54
N ARG A 84 -11.63 -6.34 6.73
CA ARG A 84 -12.82 -7.19 6.92
C ARG A 84 -14.12 -6.39 6.78
N ASP A 85 -14.02 -5.07 6.78
CA ASP A 85 -15.11 -4.13 6.60
C ASP A 85 -14.81 -3.12 5.47
N ALA A 86 -15.87 -2.59 4.87
CA ALA A 86 -15.74 -1.44 3.99
C ALA A 86 -15.42 -0.19 4.82
N PRO A 87 -14.66 0.78 4.27
CA PRO A 87 -14.45 2.02 4.99
C PRO A 87 -15.80 2.71 5.23
N GLN A 88 -15.98 3.25 6.44
CA GLN A 88 -17.23 3.93 6.83
C GLN A 88 -17.49 5.15 5.92
N VAL A 89 -16.43 5.81 5.46
CA VAL A 89 -16.46 6.89 4.46
C VAL A 89 -15.71 6.43 3.21
N ARG A 90 -16.33 6.53 2.02
CA ARG A 90 -15.75 6.00 0.76
C ARG A 90 -15.04 7.04 -0.12
N GLY A 91 -15.32 8.32 0.10
CA GLY A 91 -14.84 9.44 -0.69
C GLY A 91 -13.40 9.87 -0.37
N ILE A 92 -12.93 10.92 -1.05
CA ILE A 92 -11.72 11.65 -0.63
C ILE A 92 -11.97 12.24 0.76
N GLY A 93 -10.99 12.15 1.67
CA GLY A 93 -11.15 12.58 3.05
C GLY A 93 -10.74 11.51 4.06
N SER A 94 -11.30 11.59 5.27
CA SER A 94 -11.02 10.59 6.30
C SER A 94 -11.63 9.25 5.94
N LEU A 95 -10.85 8.18 6.07
CA LEU A 95 -11.27 6.79 5.98
C LEU A 95 -11.13 6.18 7.37
N SER A 96 -12.11 5.38 7.76
CA SER A 96 -12.12 4.62 9.01
C SER A 96 -12.59 3.20 8.78
N TRP A 97 -11.95 2.26 9.47
CA TRP A 97 -12.27 0.84 9.50
C TRP A 97 -12.26 0.37 10.94
N THR A 98 -13.10 -0.62 11.24
CA THR A 98 -13.07 -1.35 12.52
C THR A 98 -12.40 -2.71 12.40
N GLY A 99 -12.12 -3.18 11.17
CA GLY A 99 -11.69 -4.55 10.90
C GLY A 99 -10.46 -4.66 9.99
N LEU A 100 -9.39 -3.91 10.24
CA LEU A 100 -8.11 -4.20 9.57
C LEU A 100 -7.46 -5.41 10.24
N SER A 101 -7.46 -6.56 9.56
CA SER A 101 -6.84 -7.81 10.05
C SER A 101 -5.46 -7.98 9.43
N VAL A 102 -4.45 -8.25 10.26
CA VAL A 102 -3.07 -8.53 9.86
C VAL A 102 -2.61 -9.81 10.55
N ARG A 103 -2.08 -10.80 9.82
CA ARG A 103 -1.61 -12.06 10.38
C ARG A 103 -0.23 -11.95 11.04
N LEU A 104 -0.16 -11.11 12.07
CA LEU A 104 0.98 -10.83 12.92
C LEU A 104 0.47 -10.44 14.32
N ASP A 105 1.30 -10.65 15.35
CA ASP A 105 1.10 -10.07 16.67
C ASP A 105 1.19 -8.54 16.63
N GLU A 106 0.44 -7.86 17.51
CA GLU A 106 0.41 -6.39 17.57
C GLU A 106 1.81 -5.77 17.69
N LYS A 107 2.69 -6.36 18.50
CA LYS A 107 4.04 -5.82 18.69
C LYS A 107 4.83 -5.88 17.39
N LEU A 108 4.72 -6.97 16.64
CA LEU A 108 5.37 -7.12 15.33
C LEU A 108 4.79 -6.16 14.30
N VAL A 109 3.47 -5.98 14.28
CA VAL A 109 2.81 -4.99 13.43
C VAL A 109 3.42 -3.60 13.67
N ARG A 110 3.57 -3.19 14.93
CA ARG A 110 4.04 -1.86 15.28
C ARG A 110 5.56 -1.68 15.21
N ALA A 111 6.36 -2.73 15.40
CA ALA A 111 7.80 -2.61 15.53
C ALA A 111 8.57 -2.98 14.26
N ASP A 112 8.15 -4.03 13.55
CA ASP A 112 8.94 -4.64 12.47
C ASP A 112 8.05 -5.11 11.30
N SER A 113 7.19 -4.22 10.82
CA SER A 113 6.37 -4.51 9.65
C SER A 113 6.09 -3.24 8.86
N PHE A 114 5.79 -3.38 7.58
CA PHE A 114 5.35 -2.26 6.76
C PHE A 114 4.22 -2.70 5.82
N ALA A 115 3.44 -1.74 5.36
CA ALA A 115 2.34 -1.98 4.44
C ALA A 115 2.29 -0.96 3.33
N ASP A 116 1.79 -1.42 2.19
CA ASP A 116 1.42 -0.58 1.05
C ASP A 116 -0.03 -0.83 0.67
N VAL A 117 -0.71 0.21 0.20
CA VAL A 117 -2.04 0.06 -0.40
C VAL A 117 -1.94 0.28 -1.90
N ILE A 118 -2.48 -0.69 -2.63
CA ILE A 118 -2.48 -0.73 -4.09
C ILE A 118 -3.80 -0.17 -4.60
N HIS A 119 -3.70 0.81 -5.49
CA HIS A 119 -4.84 1.44 -6.13
C HIS A 119 -4.75 1.38 -7.65
N HIS A 120 -5.90 1.27 -8.29
CA HIS A 120 -6.04 1.49 -9.72
C HIS A 120 -6.55 2.91 -9.99
N CYS A 121 -5.73 3.72 -10.64
CA CYS A 121 -6.08 5.07 -11.06
C CYS A 121 -6.40 5.07 -12.56
N ARG A 122 -7.62 5.46 -12.94
CA ARG A 122 -8.19 5.31 -14.31
C ARG A 122 -7.28 5.74 -15.48
N LEU A 123 -6.44 6.75 -15.28
CA LEU A 123 -5.58 7.32 -16.33
C LEU A 123 -4.14 6.78 -16.31
N ARG A 124 -3.83 5.82 -15.46
CA ARG A 124 -2.48 5.26 -15.30
C ARG A 124 -2.45 3.83 -15.82
N PRO A 125 -1.44 3.46 -16.64
CA PRO A 125 -1.30 2.10 -17.12
C PRO A 125 -0.71 1.14 -16.05
N TRP A 126 -0.30 1.66 -14.89
CA TRP A 126 0.23 0.91 -13.76
C TRP A 126 -0.66 1.08 -12.52
N LYS A 127 -0.45 0.22 -11.52
CA LYS A 127 -1.10 0.31 -10.20
C LYS A 127 -0.30 1.21 -9.29
N THR A 128 -0.94 2.22 -8.69
CA THR A 128 -0.25 3.12 -7.76
C THR A 128 -0.06 2.43 -6.41
N ARG A 129 1.18 2.38 -5.93
CA ARG A 129 1.57 1.75 -4.66
C ARG A 129 1.89 2.80 -3.61
N THR A 130 0.96 3.04 -2.70
CA THR A 130 1.10 4.08 -1.68
C THR A 130 1.60 3.49 -0.37
N ARG A 131 2.57 4.15 0.28
CA ARG A 131 3.02 3.74 1.62
C ARG A 131 1.91 3.97 2.64
N PHE A 132 1.56 2.92 3.35
CA PHE A 132 0.41 2.93 4.26
C PHE A 132 0.83 2.77 5.71
N HIS A 133 1.72 1.81 6.00
CA HIS A 133 2.28 1.61 7.33
C HIS A 133 3.80 1.49 7.21
N ASP A 134 4.53 2.19 8.07
CA ASP A 134 6.00 2.11 8.15
C ASP A 134 6.44 2.71 9.50
N PRO A 135 6.64 1.88 10.54
CA PRO A 135 6.98 2.35 11.89
C PRO A 135 8.44 2.81 12.00
N VAL A 136 9.30 2.34 11.09
CA VAL A 136 10.71 2.75 11.02
C VAL A 136 10.83 3.83 9.94
N ARG A 137 10.97 5.08 10.36
CA ARG A 137 11.37 6.18 9.47
C ARG A 137 12.87 6.17 9.24
#